data_AF-A0A7X8HT72-F1
#
_entry.id   AF-A0A7X8HT72-F1
#
_cell.length_a   1.000
_cell.length_b   1.000
_cell.length_c   1.000
_cell.angle_alpha   90.00
_cell.angle_beta   90.00
_cell.angle_gamma   90.00
#
_symmetry.space_group_name_H-M   'P 1'
#
loop_
_entity.id
_entity.type
_entity.pdbx_description
1 polymer ?
#
loop_
_entity_poly.entity_id
_entity_poly.type
_entity_poly.pdbx_seq_one_letter_code
_entity_poly.pdbx_strand_id
1 'polypeptide(L)'
;MLKKTITTLLTWIVISTSAQVHDYGFIKSNTIPVFHNNSALLHPWAGGMNNIQFAEMDLDFDGVKDIVAFEVHGRRILPFLNKSKSANEINYVYSPEYAHLFPDDIHGFFQLIDFNNDGKEDIFTYGIAGIKVYKNVSDTELKFVEFTDQVTSIYYENYINLFCTEGDYIVIKDMDGDGDLDILAFWALGKYVDFHKNMSVEKYGNTEHLDFKLVERCWGYFSESEEGNTITLNDYCDNIKQPYSKQHRHTGSTMLMLDENGSGLYDMLLGDMDYPNLFLLRNGG
;
A
#
# COMPACT_ATOMS: atom_id res chain seq x y z
N MET A 1 -54.70 -1.21 -23.91
CA MET A 1 -53.64 -0.97 -22.89
C MET A 1 -52.25 -1.31 -23.44
N LEU A 2 -52.04 -2.47 -24.05
CA LEU A 2 -50.74 -2.92 -24.58
C LEU A 2 -49.99 -1.92 -25.51
N LYS A 3 -50.70 -1.24 -26.41
CA LYS A 3 -50.08 -0.23 -27.30
C LYS A 3 -49.54 0.99 -26.54
N LYS A 4 -50.24 1.48 -25.51
CA LYS A 4 -49.75 2.60 -24.69
C LYS A 4 -48.49 2.19 -23.93
N THR A 5 -48.47 0.98 -23.35
CA THR A 5 -47.32 0.47 -22.59
C THR A 5 -46.07 0.30 -23.46
N ILE A 6 -46.21 -0.14 -24.70
CA ILE A 6 -45.08 -0.27 -25.65
C ILE A 6 -44.55 1.11 -26.07
N THR A 7 -45.41 2.09 -26.30
CA THR A 7 -44.95 3.45 -26.64
C THR A 7 -44.22 4.10 -25.48
N THR A 8 -44.68 3.94 -24.23
CA THR A 8 -44.00 4.47 -23.05
C THR A 8 -42.64 3.80 -22.83
N LEU A 9 -42.55 2.48 -23.04
CA LEU A 9 -41.30 1.72 -22.91
C LEU A 9 -40.27 2.12 -23.99
N LEU A 10 -40.72 2.37 -25.23
CA LEU A 10 -39.84 2.83 -26.31
C LEU A 10 -39.30 4.24 -26.05
N THR A 11 -40.13 5.14 -25.51
CA THR A 11 -39.68 6.49 -25.13
C THR A 11 -38.68 6.50 -23.97
N TRP A 12 -38.77 5.53 -23.05
CA TRP A 12 -37.79 5.41 -21.95
C TRP A 12 -36.43 4.91 -22.45
N ILE A 13 -36.41 3.95 -23.38
CA ILE A 13 -35.18 3.42 -23.99
C ILE A 13 -34.44 4.48 -24.80
N VAL A 14 -35.16 5.38 -25.49
CA VAL A 14 -34.51 6.44 -26.30
C VAL A 14 -33.89 7.53 -25.40
N ILE A 15 -34.50 7.83 -24.24
CA ILE A 15 -33.98 8.86 -23.32
C ILE A 15 -32.74 8.35 -22.57
N SER A 16 -32.66 7.07 -22.22
CA SER A 16 -31.48 6.48 -21.57
C SER A 16 -30.29 6.29 -22.51
N THR A 17 -30.49 6.21 -23.83
CA THR A 17 -29.38 6.20 -24.81
C THR A 17 -28.79 7.58 -25.11
N SER A 18 -29.41 8.65 -24.61
CA SER A 18 -28.97 10.04 -24.80
C SER A 18 -28.52 10.72 -23.52
N ALA A 19 -28.10 9.96 -22.51
CA ALA A 19 -27.21 10.51 -21.48
C ALA A 19 -25.91 10.91 -22.18
N GLN A 20 -25.89 12.14 -22.68
CA GLN A 20 -24.73 12.72 -23.35
C GLN A 20 -23.60 12.75 -22.32
N VAL A 21 -22.60 11.91 -22.55
CA VAL A 21 -21.26 12.19 -22.06
C VAL A 21 -20.89 13.52 -22.71
N HIS A 22 -20.99 14.61 -21.97
CA HIS A 22 -20.48 15.90 -22.41
C HIS A 22 -18.95 15.83 -22.35
N ASP A 23 -18.37 15.23 -23.39
CA ASP A 23 -16.99 15.57 -23.74
C ASP A 23 -17.05 16.97 -24.34
N TYR A 24 -16.70 17.97 -23.53
CA TYR A 24 -16.60 19.36 -23.96
C TYR A 24 -15.49 19.58 -25.02
N GLY A 25 -14.86 18.51 -25.52
CA GLY A 25 -13.80 18.52 -26.51
C GLY A 25 -12.46 18.95 -25.91
N PHE A 26 -12.34 18.97 -24.58
CA PHE A 26 -11.10 19.30 -23.90
C PHE A 26 -10.20 18.08 -23.85
N ILE A 27 -9.09 18.13 -24.58
CA ILE A 27 -8.05 17.11 -24.54
C ILE A 27 -6.98 17.59 -23.55
N LYS A 28 -6.72 16.80 -22.50
CA LYS A 28 -5.61 17.06 -21.58
C LYS A 28 -4.29 16.94 -22.36
N SER A 29 -3.44 17.96 -22.27
CA SER A 29 -2.10 17.94 -22.88
C SER A 29 -1.04 18.17 -21.83
N ASN A 30 -0.10 17.22 -21.75
CA ASN A 30 1.06 17.31 -20.84
C ASN A 30 2.35 17.72 -21.59
N THR A 31 2.25 18.09 -22.87
CA THR A 31 3.42 18.35 -23.74
C THR A 31 3.88 19.80 -23.73
N ILE A 32 3.12 20.70 -23.11
CA ILE A 32 3.45 22.12 -23.03
C ILE A 32 4.63 22.30 -22.06
N PRO A 33 5.80 22.79 -22.50
CA PRO A 33 6.94 22.96 -21.61
C PRO A 33 6.67 24.09 -20.62
N VAL A 34 7.04 23.87 -19.36
CA VAL A 34 6.95 24.88 -18.29
C VAL A 34 8.35 25.18 -17.79
N PHE A 35 8.66 26.47 -17.62
CA PHE A 35 9.98 26.94 -17.21
C PHE A 35 9.92 27.60 -15.83
N HIS A 36 10.89 27.30 -14.97
CA HIS A 36 11.15 28.02 -13.73
C HIS A 36 12.59 28.52 -13.72
N ASN A 37 12.80 29.83 -13.58
CA ASN A 37 14.14 30.46 -13.67
C ASN A 37 14.92 30.05 -14.94
N ASN A 38 14.25 30.03 -16.10
CA ASN A 38 14.78 29.59 -17.40
C ASN A 38 15.16 28.10 -17.52
N SER A 39 14.91 27.28 -16.50
CA SER A 39 15.06 25.81 -16.58
C SER A 39 13.72 25.15 -16.90
N ALA A 40 13.70 24.28 -17.91
CA ALA A 40 12.53 23.46 -18.19
C ALA A 40 12.30 22.47 -17.05
N LEU A 41 11.07 22.38 -16.56
CA LEU A 41 10.67 21.38 -15.58
C LEU A 41 10.43 20.03 -16.27
N LEU A 42 10.85 18.94 -15.62
CA LEU A 42 10.74 17.58 -16.19
C LEU A 42 9.29 17.07 -16.23
N HIS A 43 8.53 17.25 -15.14
CA HIS A 43 7.14 16.79 -15.01
C HIS A 43 6.19 17.88 -14.49
N PRO A 44 6.07 19.03 -15.17
CA PRO A 44 5.29 20.17 -14.66
C PRO A 44 3.78 19.88 -14.55
N TRP A 45 3.28 18.89 -15.29
CA TRP A 45 1.87 18.52 -15.34
C TRP A 45 1.51 17.29 -14.50
N ALA A 46 2.47 16.71 -13.77
CA ALA A 46 2.19 15.66 -12.78
C ALA A 46 1.49 16.20 -11.52
N GLY A 47 1.49 17.54 -11.36
CA GLY A 47 1.04 18.21 -10.15
C GLY A 47 2.10 18.16 -9.05
N GLY A 48 1.85 18.91 -7.96
CA GLY A 48 2.73 18.88 -6.79
C GLY A 48 2.68 17.52 -6.10
N MET A 49 3.82 17.14 -5.51
CA MET A 49 3.99 15.95 -4.69
C MET A 49 4.25 16.39 -3.24
N ASN A 50 3.43 15.93 -2.29
CA ASN A 50 3.50 16.38 -0.89
C ASN A 50 3.84 15.22 0.07
N ASN A 51 2.99 14.19 0.10
CA ASN A 51 3.19 12.98 0.88
C ASN A 51 3.14 11.79 -0.08
N ILE A 52 4.31 11.29 -0.50
CA ILE A 52 4.42 10.30 -1.58
C ILE A 52 4.91 8.97 -1.04
N GLN A 53 4.22 7.91 -1.46
CA GLN A 53 4.66 6.53 -1.35
C GLN A 53 4.95 6.03 -2.77
N PHE A 54 6.17 5.56 -3.00
CA PHE A 54 6.58 5.01 -4.30
C PHE A 54 6.48 3.49 -4.26
N ALA A 55 6.00 2.92 -5.36
CA ALA A 55 6.02 1.50 -5.61
C ALA A 55 6.38 1.23 -7.07
N GLU A 56 6.75 0.00 -7.37
CA GLU A 56 7.19 -0.41 -8.70
C GLU A 56 6.26 -1.52 -9.24
N MET A 57 5.90 -1.44 -10.51
CA MET A 57 5.21 -2.50 -11.25
C MET A 57 5.41 -2.32 -12.75
N ASP A 58 5.13 -3.35 -13.55
CA ASP A 58 5.13 -3.23 -15.01
C ASP A 58 3.75 -2.75 -15.47
N LEU A 59 3.63 -1.48 -15.89
CA LEU A 59 2.36 -0.87 -16.28
C LEU A 59 1.98 -1.15 -17.73
N ASP A 60 2.97 -1.26 -18.62
CA ASP A 60 2.75 -1.39 -20.07
C ASP A 60 3.15 -2.76 -20.66
N PHE A 61 3.46 -3.72 -19.79
CA PHE A 61 3.75 -5.12 -20.09
C PHE A 61 5.00 -5.31 -20.96
N ASP A 62 5.99 -4.41 -20.83
CA ASP A 62 7.25 -4.50 -21.57
C ASP A 62 8.34 -5.29 -20.82
N GLY A 63 8.05 -5.75 -19.60
CA GLY A 63 8.94 -6.51 -18.73
C GLY A 63 9.90 -5.65 -17.90
N VAL A 64 9.81 -4.32 -17.99
CA VAL A 64 10.57 -3.36 -17.19
C VAL A 64 9.65 -2.78 -16.11
N LYS A 65 10.17 -2.63 -14.89
CA LYS A 65 9.41 -1.98 -13.82
C LYS A 65 9.36 -0.46 -14.03
N ASP A 66 8.14 0.05 -13.93
CA ASP A 66 7.77 1.45 -13.90
C ASP A 66 7.61 1.94 -12.46
N ILE A 67 7.45 3.25 -12.29
CA ILE A 67 7.16 3.85 -10.98
C ILE A 67 5.69 4.22 -10.88
N VAL A 68 5.06 3.81 -9.79
CA VAL A 68 3.75 4.30 -9.35
C VAL A 68 3.94 5.12 -8.08
N ALA A 69 3.69 6.42 -8.16
CA ALA A 69 3.72 7.30 -7.00
C ALA A 69 2.30 7.55 -6.49
N PHE A 70 2.02 7.12 -5.26
CA PHE A 70 0.77 7.39 -4.57
C PHE A 70 0.92 8.63 -3.68
N GLU A 71 0.12 9.65 -3.94
CA GLU A 71 0.06 10.86 -3.11
C GLU A 71 -1.07 10.75 -2.09
N VAL A 72 -0.70 10.53 -0.83
CA VAL A 72 -1.61 10.09 0.24
C VAL A 72 -2.69 11.14 0.54
N HIS A 73 -2.34 12.42 0.63
CA HIS A 73 -3.33 13.46 1.01
C HIS A 73 -4.37 13.68 -0.08
N GLY A 74 -3.95 13.69 -1.34
CA GLY A 74 -4.84 13.85 -2.49
C GLY A 74 -5.49 12.56 -2.97
N ARG A 75 -5.06 11.39 -2.45
CA ARG A 75 -5.41 10.04 -2.95
C ARG A 75 -5.22 9.92 -4.46
N ARG A 76 -4.04 10.34 -4.94
CA ARG A 76 -3.73 10.39 -6.36
C ARG A 76 -2.68 9.36 -6.73
N ILE A 77 -3.00 8.53 -7.71
CA ILE A 77 -2.02 7.68 -8.39
C ILE A 77 -1.36 8.49 -9.51
N LEU A 78 -0.03 8.53 -9.51
CA LEU A 78 0.81 9.20 -10.49
C LEU A 78 1.71 8.14 -11.15
N PRO A 79 1.32 7.58 -12.31
CA PRO A 79 2.10 6.57 -13.01
C PRO A 79 3.23 7.19 -13.85
N PHE A 80 4.38 6.54 -13.88
CA PHE A 80 5.55 6.97 -14.64
C PHE A 80 6.21 5.77 -15.34
N LEU A 81 6.09 5.72 -16.67
CA LEU A 81 6.73 4.66 -17.46
C LEU A 81 8.25 4.83 -17.47
N ASN A 82 8.98 3.75 -17.25
CA ASN A 82 10.41 3.65 -17.42
C ASN A 82 10.73 3.50 -18.91
N LYS A 83 11.37 4.51 -19.49
CA LYS A 83 11.81 4.55 -20.89
C LYS A 83 13.33 4.55 -21.01
N SER A 84 14.02 4.11 -19.97
CA SER A 84 15.47 3.89 -19.99
C SER A 84 15.84 2.84 -21.05
N LYS A 85 16.94 3.07 -21.77
CA LYS A 85 17.49 2.12 -22.77
C LYS A 85 18.74 1.40 -22.29
N SER A 86 19.21 1.77 -21.10
CA SER A 86 20.39 1.20 -20.46
C SER A 86 20.26 1.32 -18.95
N ALA A 87 20.93 0.43 -18.21
CA ALA A 87 20.78 0.32 -16.75
C ALA A 87 21.12 1.59 -15.95
N ASN A 88 21.91 2.52 -16.52
CA ASN A 88 22.32 3.75 -15.82
C ASN A 88 21.56 5.00 -16.29
N GLU A 89 20.54 4.83 -17.13
CA GLU A 89 19.71 5.93 -17.61
C GLU A 89 18.47 6.08 -16.74
N ILE A 90 18.31 7.25 -16.10
CA ILE A 90 17.07 7.61 -15.41
C ILE A 90 16.17 8.32 -16.42
N ASN A 91 15.14 7.65 -16.91
CA ASN A 91 14.20 8.21 -17.88
C ASN A 91 12.78 7.72 -17.57
N TYR A 92 12.11 8.45 -16.70
CA TYR A 92 10.71 8.20 -16.35
C TYR A 92 9.81 9.21 -17.06
N VAL A 93 8.69 8.75 -17.62
CA VAL A 93 7.73 9.58 -18.36
C VAL A 93 6.38 9.52 -17.67
N TYR A 94 5.86 10.68 -17.25
CA TYR A 94 4.54 10.75 -16.64
C TYR A 94 3.45 10.30 -17.62
N SER A 95 2.73 9.25 -17.23
CA SER A 95 1.73 8.55 -18.06
C SER A 95 0.39 8.45 -17.31
N PRO A 96 -0.35 9.58 -17.18
CA PRO A 96 -1.61 9.62 -16.43
C PRO A 96 -2.72 8.74 -17.01
N GLU A 97 -2.59 8.30 -18.25
CA GLU A 97 -3.50 7.36 -18.87
C GLU A 97 -3.63 6.05 -18.10
N TYR A 98 -2.64 5.62 -17.31
CA TYR A 98 -2.77 4.40 -16.49
C TYR A 98 -3.48 4.63 -15.15
N ALA A 99 -3.63 5.88 -14.70
CA ALA A 99 -4.10 6.16 -13.34
C ALA A 99 -5.53 5.65 -13.08
N HIS A 100 -6.39 5.71 -14.10
CA HIS A 100 -7.79 5.27 -14.00
C HIS A 100 -7.98 3.74 -14.01
N LEU A 101 -6.90 2.97 -14.19
CA LEU A 101 -6.92 1.51 -14.16
C LEU A 101 -6.74 0.97 -12.73
N PHE A 102 -6.35 1.82 -11.79
CA PHE A 102 -6.25 1.49 -10.36
C PHE A 102 -7.62 1.65 -9.67
N PRO A 103 -7.89 0.90 -8.58
CA PRO A 103 -9.06 1.13 -7.74
C PRO A 103 -9.17 2.57 -7.20
N ASP A 104 -10.37 3.15 -7.26
CA ASP A 104 -10.63 4.55 -6.86
C ASP A 104 -10.66 4.78 -5.34
N ASP A 105 -10.61 3.71 -4.52
CA ASP A 105 -10.72 3.76 -3.06
C ASP A 105 -9.39 3.52 -2.31
N ILE A 106 -8.25 3.56 -3.00
CA ILE A 106 -6.91 3.48 -2.39
C ILE A 106 -6.68 4.68 -1.45
N HIS A 107 -6.28 4.41 -0.19
CA HIS A 107 -5.99 5.43 0.81
C HIS A 107 -5.11 4.89 1.96
N GLY A 108 -4.61 5.79 2.82
CA GLY A 108 -3.70 5.45 3.91
C GLY A 108 -2.32 5.08 3.40
N PHE A 109 -2.06 3.77 3.24
CA PHE A 109 -0.84 3.28 2.62
C PHE A 109 -1.11 2.61 1.26
N PHE A 110 -0.05 2.47 0.48
CA PHE A 110 -0.04 1.86 -0.84
C PHE A 110 1.28 1.11 -1.04
N GLN A 111 1.19 -0.20 -1.22
CA GLN A 111 2.32 -1.07 -1.55
C GLN A 111 1.92 -1.97 -2.72
N LEU A 112 2.84 -2.15 -3.67
CA LEU A 112 2.69 -3.07 -4.80
C LEU A 112 3.60 -4.26 -4.59
N ILE A 113 3.02 -5.45 -4.35
CA ILE A 113 3.78 -6.65 -3.99
C ILE A 113 3.09 -7.88 -4.59
N ASP A 114 3.84 -8.74 -5.28
CA ASP A 114 3.37 -10.04 -5.79
C ASP A 114 3.30 -11.05 -4.64
N PHE A 115 2.13 -11.22 -4.02
CA PHE A 115 2.02 -12.10 -2.84
C PHE A 115 1.90 -13.58 -3.23
N ASN A 116 1.35 -13.86 -4.42
CA ASN A 116 1.10 -15.22 -4.88
C ASN A 116 2.14 -15.74 -5.89
N ASN A 117 3.27 -15.04 -6.03
CA ASN A 117 4.39 -15.40 -6.89
C ASN A 117 3.99 -15.66 -8.35
N ASP A 118 3.04 -14.89 -8.89
CA ASP A 118 2.58 -15.03 -10.28
C ASP A 118 3.23 -14.03 -11.27
N GLY A 119 4.16 -13.21 -10.76
CA GLY A 119 4.91 -12.20 -11.48
C GLY A 119 4.21 -10.85 -11.60
N LYS A 120 3.07 -10.66 -10.93
CA LYS A 120 2.28 -9.42 -11.00
C LYS A 120 2.09 -8.84 -9.61
N GLU A 121 2.46 -7.57 -9.45
CA GLU A 121 2.28 -6.92 -8.16
C GLU A 121 0.81 -6.64 -7.84
N ASP A 122 0.38 -7.06 -6.66
CA ASP A 122 -0.92 -6.81 -6.07
C ASP A 122 -0.91 -5.54 -5.21
N ILE A 123 -2.08 -4.94 -4.99
CA ILE A 123 -2.19 -3.70 -4.20
C ILE A 123 -2.54 -4.05 -2.77
N PHE A 124 -1.68 -3.68 -1.83
CA PHE A 124 -1.99 -3.60 -0.41
C PHE A 124 -2.26 -2.14 -0.03
N THR A 125 -3.39 -1.90 0.61
CA THR A 125 -3.81 -0.56 1.03
C THR A 125 -4.59 -0.61 2.34
N TYR A 126 -4.89 0.55 2.92
CA TYR A 126 -5.71 0.62 4.13
C TYR A 126 -7.19 0.33 3.80
N GLY A 127 -7.81 -0.46 4.68
CA GLY A 127 -9.22 -0.87 4.61
C GLY A 127 -9.97 -0.54 5.90
N ILE A 128 -10.83 -1.45 6.34
CA ILE A 128 -11.64 -1.25 7.54
C ILE A 128 -10.77 -1.46 8.79
N ALA A 129 -10.14 -0.39 9.28
CA ALA A 129 -9.25 -0.40 10.45
C ALA A 129 -8.16 -1.49 10.37
N GLY A 130 -7.64 -1.72 9.17
CA GLY A 130 -6.80 -2.86 8.83
C GLY A 130 -6.41 -2.82 7.36
N ILE A 131 -6.12 -3.97 6.78
CA ILE A 131 -5.51 -4.09 5.45
C ILE A 131 -6.54 -4.58 4.44
N LYS A 132 -6.61 -3.90 3.29
CA LYS A 132 -7.37 -4.30 2.11
C LYS A 132 -6.40 -4.72 1.01
N VAL A 133 -6.77 -5.73 0.22
CA VAL A 133 -5.93 -6.25 -0.86
C VAL A 133 -6.70 -6.37 -2.16
N TYR A 134 -6.12 -5.86 -3.24
CA TYR A 134 -6.56 -6.11 -4.61
C TYR A 134 -5.57 -6.99 -5.33
N LYS A 135 -6.06 -8.09 -5.90
CA LYS A 135 -5.27 -8.98 -6.75
C LYS A 135 -5.14 -8.41 -8.16
N ASN A 136 -3.93 -8.42 -8.69
CA ASN A 136 -3.62 -8.08 -10.07
C ASN A 136 -3.98 -9.26 -10.98
N VAL A 137 -5.00 -9.07 -11.81
CA VAL A 137 -5.48 -10.07 -12.78
C VAL A 137 -5.27 -9.60 -14.21
N SER A 138 -4.30 -8.72 -14.41
CA SER A 138 -3.97 -8.13 -15.72
C SER A 138 -3.62 -9.21 -16.75
N ASP A 139 -3.98 -8.97 -18.00
CA ASP A 139 -3.62 -9.83 -19.14
C ASP A 139 -2.95 -9.03 -20.27
N THR A 140 -3.70 -8.16 -20.91
CA THR A 140 -3.31 -7.25 -22.00
C THR A 140 -3.55 -5.79 -21.62
N GLU A 141 -4.25 -5.58 -20.51
CA GLU A 141 -4.52 -4.28 -19.88
C GLU A 141 -4.42 -4.46 -18.35
N LEU A 142 -4.04 -3.39 -17.65
CA LEU A 142 -4.00 -3.41 -16.18
C LEU A 142 -5.40 -3.61 -15.61
N LYS A 143 -5.52 -4.58 -14.71
CA LYS A 143 -6.78 -4.90 -14.07
C LYS A 143 -6.57 -5.45 -12.67
N PHE A 144 -7.33 -4.91 -11.73
CA PHE A 144 -7.35 -5.34 -10.34
C PHE A 144 -8.74 -5.82 -9.94
N VAL A 145 -8.81 -6.83 -9.09
CA VAL A 145 -10.04 -7.31 -8.45
C VAL A 145 -9.84 -7.35 -6.95
N GLU A 146 -10.87 -7.03 -6.18
CA GLU A 146 -10.79 -7.15 -4.72
C GLU A 146 -10.52 -8.62 -4.35
N PHE A 147 -9.42 -8.84 -3.62
CA PHE A 147 -9.07 -10.16 -3.09
C PHE A 147 -9.68 -10.33 -1.70
N THR A 148 -9.53 -9.32 -0.86
CA THR A 148 -10.21 -9.20 0.43
C THR A 148 -10.37 -7.73 0.80
N ASP A 149 -11.50 -7.37 1.41
CA ASP A 149 -11.72 -6.04 1.99
C ASP A 149 -11.11 -5.91 3.39
N GLN A 150 -10.71 -7.03 4.00
CA GLN A 150 -10.12 -7.10 5.32
C GLN A 150 -9.23 -8.34 5.47
N VAL A 151 -7.93 -8.13 5.63
CA VAL A 151 -7.00 -9.20 6.05
C VAL A 151 -7.26 -9.52 7.52
N THR A 152 -7.34 -10.81 7.83
CA THR A 152 -7.53 -11.30 9.19
C THR A 152 -6.34 -12.10 9.66
N SER A 153 -6.10 -12.11 10.97
CA SER A 153 -5.12 -12.96 11.63
C SER A 153 -5.77 -13.72 12.77
N ILE A 154 -5.28 -14.93 13.05
CA ILE A 154 -5.65 -15.65 14.27
C ILE A 154 -5.02 -14.94 15.47
N TYR A 155 -5.86 -14.49 16.40
CA TYR A 155 -5.47 -14.07 17.75
C TYR A 155 -6.03 -15.09 18.74
N TYR A 156 -5.13 -15.75 19.47
CA TYR A 156 -5.45 -16.90 20.32
C TYR A 156 -6.10 -18.05 19.51
N GLU A 157 -7.44 -18.08 19.41
CA GLU A 157 -8.21 -19.13 18.74
C GLU A 157 -9.17 -18.60 17.67
N ASN A 158 -9.27 -17.29 17.47
CA ASN A 158 -10.24 -16.70 16.55
C ASN A 158 -9.56 -15.83 15.50
N TYR A 159 -10.08 -15.86 14.29
CA TYR A 159 -9.77 -14.86 13.28
C TYR A 159 -10.41 -13.53 13.66
N ILE A 160 -9.58 -12.50 13.72
CA ILE A 160 -10.03 -11.11 13.83
C ILE A 160 -9.28 -10.28 12.79
N ASN A 161 -9.77 -9.07 12.54
CA ASN A 161 -9.10 -8.10 11.68
C ASN A 161 -7.64 -7.90 12.12
N LEU A 162 -6.70 -8.00 11.18
CA LEU A 162 -5.31 -7.60 11.39
C LEU A 162 -5.29 -6.07 11.40
N PHE A 163 -5.08 -5.51 12.58
CA PHE A 163 -5.21 -4.07 12.80
C PHE A 163 -4.00 -3.30 12.26
N CYS A 164 -4.29 -2.19 11.58
CA CYS A 164 -3.36 -1.08 11.40
C CYS A 164 -4.16 0.23 11.38
N THR A 165 -3.49 1.35 11.60
CA THR A 165 -4.09 2.68 11.44
C THR A 165 -3.96 3.14 9.99
N GLU A 166 -4.78 4.12 9.58
CA GLU A 166 -4.67 4.74 8.24
C GLU A 166 -3.30 5.43 8.04
N GLY A 167 -2.68 5.87 9.14
CA GLY A 167 -1.38 6.55 9.12
C GLY A 167 -0.18 5.62 9.13
N ASP A 168 -0.37 4.31 9.28
CA ASP A 168 0.73 3.35 9.30
C ASP A 168 1.23 3.03 7.90
N TYR A 169 2.55 2.95 7.75
CA TYR A 169 3.22 2.28 6.65
C TYR A 169 3.86 1.00 7.19
N ILE A 170 3.08 -0.08 7.12
CA ILE A 170 3.41 -1.41 7.68
C ILE A 170 4.50 -2.13 6.88
N VAL A 171 5.08 -3.18 7.47
CA VAL A 171 5.98 -4.09 6.75
C VAL A 171 5.17 -5.25 6.19
N ILE A 172 5.36 -5.53 4.91
CA ILE A 172 4.85 -6.74 4.25
C ILE A 172 6.05 -7.40 3.56
N LYS A 173 6.52 -8.53 4.08
CA LYS A 173 7.76 -9.17 3.65
C LYS A 173 7.83 -10.61 4.15
N ASP A 174 8.45 -11.49 3.39
CA ASP A 174 8.85 -12.82 3.85
C ASP A 174 9.93 -12.69 4.95
N MET A 175 9.55 -12.97 6.21
CA MET A 175 10.39 -12.79 7.39
C MET A 175 11.10 -14.08 7.83
N ASP A 176 10.62 -15.25 7.40
CA ASP A 176 11.19 -16.54 7.80
C ASP A 176 11.73 -17.40 6.63
N GLY A 177 11.60 -16.91 5.41
CA GLY A 177 12.21 -17.46 4.21
C GLY A 177 11.45 -18.63 3.60
N ASP A 178 10.17 -18.80 3.90
CA ASP A 178 9.36 -19.88 3.34
C ASP A 178 8.67 -19.53 2.00
N GLY A 179 8.71 -18.25 1.61
CA GLY A 179 8.27 -17.73 0.32
C GLY A 179 6.89 -17.09 0.33
N ASP A 180 6.09 -17.20 1.40
CA ASP A 180 4.92 -16.35 1.58
C ASP A 180 5.25 -15.05 2.34
N LEU A 181 4.40 -14.04 2.20
CA LEU A 181 4.64 -12.72 2.79
C LEU A 181 4.03 -12.60 4.16
N ASP A 182 4.86 -12.27 5.15
CA ASP A 182 4.43 -11.95 6.51
C ASP A 182 4.15 -10.45 6.71
N ILE A 183 3.60 -10.10 7.88
CA ILE A 183 3.29 -8.72 8.24
C ILE A 183 3.86 -8.35 9.61
N LEU A 184 4.55 -7.20 9.67
CA LEU A 184 4.79 -6.47 10.92
C LEU A 184 3.90 -5.24 10.96
N ALA A 185 3.09 -5.13 12.00
CA ALA A 185 2.18 -4.01 12.22
C ALA A 185 2.24 -3.59 13.68
N PHE A 186 2.08 -2.29 13.95
CA PHE A 186 1.92 -1.84 15.32
C PHE A 186 0.59 -2.34 15.89
N TRP A 187 0.63 -2.82 17.13
CA TRP A 187 -0.58 -3.18 17.85
C TRP A 187 -1.51 -1.96 18.00
N ALA A 188 -2.79 -2.16 18.32
CA ALA A 188 -3.80 -1.11 18.33
C ALA A 188 -3.54 0.11 19.25
N LEU A 189 -2.62 -0.02 20.21
CA LEU A 189 -2.18 1.09 21.07
C LEU A 189 -0.78 1.62 20.70
N GLY A 190 -0.18 1.10 19.63
CA GLY A 190 1.04 1.60 18.98
C GLY A 190 2.33 1.47 19.77
N LYS A 191 2.34 0.69 20.85
CA LYS A 191 3.53 0.53 21.68
C LYS A 191 4.51 -0.51 21.15
N TYR A 192 3.96 -1.60 20.62
CA TYR A 192 4.70 -2.79 20.24
C TYR A 192 4.38 -3.18 18.81
N VAL A 193 5.35 -3.81 18.15
CA VAL A 193 5.19 -4.37 16.82
C VAL A 193 4.76 -5.84 16.94
N ASP A 194 3.59 -6.14 16.42
CA ASP A 194 3.04 -7.48 16.28
C ASP A 194 3.62 -8.13 15.01
N PHE A 195 4.07 -9.38 15.12
CA PHE A 195 4.48 -10.21 14.00
C PHE A 195 3.39 -11.23 13.65
N HIS A 196 2.81 -11.02 12.48
CA HIS A 196 1.80 -11.85 11.86
C HIS A 196 2.45 -12.72 10.80
N LYS A 197 2.67 -13.98 11.15
CA LYS A 197 3.18 -14.97 10.21
C LYS A 197 2.07 -15.39 9.24
N ASN A 198 2.32 -15.36 7.94
CA ASN A 198 1.41 -15.99 6.98
C ASN A 198 1.61 -17.51 7.05
N MET A 199 0.49 -18.24 7.05
CA MET A 199 0.48 -19.69 7.21
C MET A 199 0.15 -20.38 5.89
N SER A 200 0.33 -19.67 4.76
CA SER A 200 -0.11 -20.16 3.46
C SER A 200 0.69 -21.38 3.06
N VAL A 201 2.01 -21.31 3.23
CA VAL A 201 2.93 -22.40 2.93
C VAL A 201 2.69 -23.59 3.86
N GLU A 202 2.52 -23.43 5.17
CA GLU A 202 2.32 -24.57 6.07
C GLU A 202 0.96 -25.25 5.93
N LYS A 203 -0.09 -24.49 5.62
CA LYS A 203 -1.45 -25.05 5.54
C LYS A 203 -1.78 -25.57 4.15
N TYR A 204 -1.30 -24.90 3.11
CA TYR A 204 -1.74 -25.15 1.73
C TYR A 204 -0.58 -25.52 0.78
N GLY A 205 0.68 -25.34 1.21
CA GLY A 205 1.86 -25.69 0.41
C GLY A 205 2.09 -24.75 -0.79
N ASN A 206 1.55 -23.53 -0.74
CA ASN A 206 1.66 -22.49 -1.77
C ASN A 206 1.49 -21.11 -1.14
N THR A 207 1.65 -20.02 -1.92
CA THR A 207 1.58 -18.63 -1.44
C THR A 207 0.29 -17.91 -1.86
N GLU A 208 -0.73 -18.65 -2.34
CA GLU A 208 -1.96 -18.08 -2.89
C GLU A 208 -2.94 -17.59 -1.81
N HIS A 209 -2.61 -17.74 -0.53
CA HIS A 209 -3.48 -17.38 0.59
C HIS A 209 -2.86 -16.31 1.48
N LEU A 210 -3.72 -15.46 2.03
CA LEU A 210 -3.41 -14.50 3.09
C LEU A 210 -4.04 -15.03 4.38
N ASP A 211 -3.40 -16.00 5.02
CA ASP A 211 -3.93 -16.72 6.20
C ASP A 211 -2.99 -16.54 7.39
N PHE A 212 -3.15 -15.41 8.09
CA PHE A 212 -2.19 -14.99 9.10
C PHE A 212 -2.46 -15.58 10.49
N LYS A 213 -1.38 -15.72 11.27
CA LYS A 213 -1.39 -15.99 12.70
C LYS A 213 -0.45 -15.03 13.42
N LEU A 214 -0.93 -14.41 14.50
CA LEU A 214 -0.07 -13.65 15.39
C LEU A 214 0.85 -14.63 16.14
N VAL A 215 2.15 -14.57 15.87
CA VAL A 215 3.16 -15.46 16.47
C VAL A 215 3.97 -14.76 17.56
N GLU A 216 4.14 -13.44 17.47
CA GLU A 216 4.87 -12.65 18.46
C GLU A 216 4.24 -11.26 18.62
N ARG A 217 4.10 -10.78 19.86
CA ARG A 217 3.52 -9.45 20.17
C ARG A 217 4.55 -8.35 20.40
N CYS A 218 5.81 -8.72 20.41
CA CYS A 218 6.93 -7.90 20.86
C CYS A 218 8.11 -8.06 19.92
N TRP A 219 7.83 -8.03 18.61
CA TRP A 219 8.85 -8.33 17.63
C TRP A 219 10.04 -7.37 17.77
N GLY A 220 11.25 -7.92 17.85
CA GLY A 220 12.49 -7.16 18.03
C GLY A 220 12.76 -6.68 19.46
N TYR A 221 11.92 -7.03 20.44
CA TYR A 221 12.10 -6.72 21.87
C TYR A 221 12.33 -5.22 22.16
N PHE A 222 11.59 -4.36 21.47
CA PHE A 222 11.58 -2.92 21.72
C PHE A 222 10.16 -2.39 21.83
N SER A 223 10.04 -1.18 22.38
CA SER A 223 8.77 -0.46 22.45
C SER A 223 8.94 1.02 22.15
N GLU A 224 7.95 1.62 21.52
CA GLU A 224 7.81 3.07 21.45
C GLU A 224 7.06 3.61 22.67
N SER A 225 7.40 4.83 23.09
CA SER A 225 6.72 5.49 24.20
C SER A 225 5.30 5.92 23.80
N GLU A 226 4.33 5.74 24.70
CA GLU A 226 2.92 6.08 24.45
C GLU A 226 2.68 7.58 24.24
N GLU A 227 3.54 8.44 24.82
CA GLU A 227 3.43 9.90 24.75
C GLU A 227 4.57 10.57 23.96
N GLY A 228 5.29 9.80 23.14
CA GLY A 228 6.27 10.34 22.19
C GLY A 228 7.26 9.31 21.63
N ASN A 229 8.14 9.74 20.75
CA ASN A 229 9.00 8.85 19.94
C ASN A 229 10.23 8.26 20.66
N THR A 230 10.20 8.04 21.98
CA THR A 230 11.33 7.41 22.68
C THR A 230 11.28 5.90 22.52
N ILE A 231 12.34 5.31 21.97
CA ILE A 231 12.48 3.86 21.84
C ILE A 231 13.14 3.27 23.10
N THR A 232 12.49 2.26 23.68
CA THR A 232 13.05 1.45 24.77
C THR A 232 13.43 0.07 24.22
N LEU A 233 14.70 -0.32 24.39
CA LEU A 233 15.20 -1.63 24.00
C LEU A 233 15.12 -2.63 25.15
N ASN A 234 15.08 -3.92 24.82
CA ASN A 234 14.89 -5.03 25.77
C ASN A 234 13.56 -4.94 26.55
N ASP A 235 12.50 -4.48 25.88
CA ASP A 235 11.14 -4.61 26.41
C ASP A 235 10.53 -5.91 25.86
N TYR A 236 10.19 -6.82 26.77
CA TYR A 236 9.65 -8.15 26.46
C TYR A 236 8.13 -8.20 26.52
N CYS A 237 7.46 -7.04 26.57
CA CYS A 237 6.01 -6.95 26.72
C CYS A 237 5.48 -7.54 28.03
N ASP A 238 6.31 -7.63 29.07
CA ASP A 238 5.92 -8.15 30.39
C ASP A 238 4.93 -7.22 31.14
N ASN A 239 4.79 -5.98 30.67
CA ASN A 239 4.03 -4.92 31.32
C ASN A 239 2.57 -4.77 30.86
N ILE A 240 1.98 -5.75 30.16
CA ILE A 240 0.57 -5.72 29.68
C ILE A 240 -0.48 -5.63 30.83
N LYS A 241 -0.05 -5.61 32.11
CA LYS A 241 -0.93 -5.60 33.29
C LYS A 241 -1.39 -4.22 33.78
N GLN A 242 -0.91 -3.11 33.23
CA GLN A 242 -1.35 -1.77 33.68
C GLN A 242 -2.68 -1.38 33.04
N PRO A 243 -3.70 -0.95 33.81
CA PRO A 243 -4.94 -0.44 33.24
C PRO A 243 -4.66 0.90 32.53
N TYR A 244 -4.76 0.87 31.21
CA TYR A 244 -4.43 1.96 30.30
C TYR A 244 -5.04 3.32 30.73
N SER A 245 -4.19 4.34 30.86
CA SER A 245 -4.61 5.73 30.86
C SER A 245 -5.07 6.12 29.45
N LYS A 246 -6.20 6.82 29.37
CA LYS A 246 -6.92 7.18 28.13
C LYS A 246 -6.22 8.23 27.24
N GLN A 247 -4.89 8.29 27.18
CA GLN A 247 -4.22 9.39 26.46
C GLN A 247 -3.16 8.89 25.47
N HIS A 248 -3.34 9.38 24.25
CA HIS A 248 -2.61 9.12 23.00
C HIS A 248 -2.77 7.72 22.41
N ARG A 249 -3.58 7.69 21.33
CA ARG A 249 -3.58 6.59 20.36
C ARG A 249 -2.53 6.96 19.33
N HIS A 250 -1.60 6.06 19.06
CA HIS A 250 -0.59 6.19 18.02
C HIS A 250 -1.22 6.65 16.69
N THR A 251 -0.75 7.79 16.19
CA THR A 251 -1.31 8.48 15.02
C THR A 251 -0.93 7.75 13.72
N GLY A 252 0.23 7.09 13.72
CA GLY A 252 0.76 6.26 12.63
C GLY A 252 2.28 6.19 12.71
N SER A 253 2.86 5.08 12.26
CA SER A 253 4.31 4.89 12.15
C SER A 253 4.70 4.31 10.79
N THR A 254 5.92 4.60 10.36
CA THR A 254 6.49 4.07 9.13
C THR A 254 7.63 3.12 9.48
N MET A 255 7.56 1.89 8.97
CA MET A 255 8.60 0.88 9.18
C MET A 255 9.21 0.46 7.84
N LEU A 256 10.54 0.35 7.82
CA LEU A 256 11.29 -0.21 6.70
C LEU A 256 12.26 -1.28 7.23
N MET A 257 12.17 -2.48 6.67
CA MET A 257 13.10 -3.58 6.97
C MET A 257 14.24 -3.59 5.95
N LEU A 258 15.48 -3.60 6.43
CA LEU A 258 16.69 -3.58 5.62
C LEU A 258 17.82 -4.33 6.33
N ASP A 259 18.80 -4.82 5.60
CA ASP A 259 20.08 -5.28 6.18
C ASP A 259 21.09 -4.14 6.01
N GLU A 260 21.21 -3.26 7.01
CA GLU A 260 22.01 -2.04 6.87
C GLU A 260 23.51 -2.33 6.92
N ASN A 261 23.91 -3.39 7.61
CA ASN A 261 25.30 -3.72 7.88
C ASN A 261 25.82 -4.96 7.12
N GLY A 262 24.98 -5.62 6.32
CA GLY A 262 25.34 -6.81 5.55
C GLY A 262 25.46 -8.07 6.40
N SER A 263 24.76 -8.15 7.54
CA SER A 263 24.78 -9.30 8.44
C SER A 263 23.91 -10.46 7.98
N GLY A 264 23.01 -10.22 7.02
CA GLY A 264 21.95 -11.14 6.65
C GLY A 264 20.76 -11.15 7.62
N LEU A 265 20.76 -10.29 8.65
CA LEU A 265 19.64 -10.09 9.55
C LEU A 265 18.91 -8.81 9.18
N TYR A 266 17.59 -8.80 9.38
CA TYR A 266 16.80 -7.60 9.17
C TYR A 266 16.93 -6.63 10.36
N ASP A 267 17.44 -5.44 10.08
CA ASP A 267 17.35 -4.21 10.87
C ASP A 267 16.04 -3.47 10.53
N MET A 268 15.63 -2.52 11.37
CA MET A 268 14.44 -1.69 11.14
C MET A 268 14.80 -0.20 11.16
N LEU A 269 14.38 0.53 10.13
CA LEU A 269 14.24 1.99 10.19
C LEU A 269 12.80 2.33 10.57
N LEU A 270 12.63 3.05 11.68
CA LEU A 270 11.34 3.41 12.25
C LEU A 270 11.18 4.93 12.25
N GLY A 271 10.03 5.40 11.79
CA GLY A 271 9.58 6.79 11.92
C GLY A 271 8.21 6.86 12.57
N ASP A 272 7.97 7.94 13.31
CA ASP A 272 6.70 8.26 13.96
C ASP A 272 6.10 9.47 13.25
N MET A 273 4.80 9.42 12.92
CA MET A 273 4.11 10.49 12.20
C MET A 273 4.18 11.86 12.90
N ASP A 274 4.23 11.89 14.23
CA ASP A 274 4.20 13.12 15.01
C ASP A 274 5.61 13.72 15.26
N TYR A 275 6.67 13.00 14.88
CA TYR A 275 8.05 13.40 15.18
C TYR A 275 8.99 13.34 13.96
N PRO A 276 9.89 14.32 13.78
CA PRO A 276 10.75 14.41 12.59
C PRO A 276 11.96 13.46 12.61
N ASN A 277 12.13 12.66 13.66
CA ASN A 277 13.31 11.80 13.82
C ASN A 277 13.05 10.40 13.25
N LEU A 278 14.12 9.78 12.76
CA LEU A 278 14.13 8.37 12.40
C LEU A 278 15.04 7.60 13.35
N PHE A 279 14.64 6.38 13.70
CA PHE A 279 15.43 5.45 14.51
C PHE A 279 15.87 4.27 13.65
N LEU A 280 17.17 4.00 13.63
CA LEU A 280 17.71 2.75 13.10
C LEU A 280 17.87 1.76 14.27
N LEU A 281 17.07 0.71 14.26
CA LEU A 281 17.11 -0.40 15.21
C LEU A 281 17.90 -1.55 14.58
N ARG A 282 19.12 -1.75 15.06
CA ARG A 282 20.03 -2.78 14.52
C ARG A 282 19.83 -4.11 15.24
N ASN A 283 19.67 -5.17 14.46
CA ASN A 283 19.53 -6.54 14.94
C ASN A 283 20.91 -7.18 15.13
N GLY A 284 21.21 -7.56 16.37
CA GLY A 284 22.49 -8.18 16.75
C GLY A 284 22.49 -9.71 16.76
N GLY A 285 21.33 -10.36 16.59
CA GLY A 285 21.12 -11.79 16.82
C GLY A 285 20.81 -12.18 18.25
#